data_AF-A0A1Q7NSQ7-F1
#
_entry.id   AF-A0A1Q7NSQ7-F1
#
_cell.length_a   1.000
_cell.length_b   1.000
_cell.length_c   1.000
_cell.angle_alpha   90.00
_cell.angle_beta   90.00
_cell.angle_gamma   90.00
#
_symmetry.space_group_name_H-M   'P 1'
#
loop_
_entity.id
_entity.type
_entity.pdbx_description
1 polymer ?
#
loop_
_entity_poly.entity_id
_entity_poly.type
_entity_poly.pdbx_seq_one_letter_code
_entity_poly.pdbx_strand_id
1 'polypeptide(L)'
;MVTFDKDKLSEQIKALGELPQIKEVRLLRQRLQRELERLTKQELEPETTISKPDTRSSKLKKYHRYLRMIRDNFPNLKYSQIRKQFAERRKGRETDIPDAIWQNPSP
;
A
#
# COMPACT_ATOMS: atom_id res chain seq x y z
N MET A 1 23.72 -6.88 11.17
CA MET A 1 22.65 -5.87 11.34
C MET A 1 23.12 -4.89 12.39
N VAL A 2 23.07 -3.59 12.13
CA VAL A 2 23.39 -2.58 13.16
C VAL A 2 22.18 -2.50 14.09
N THR A 3 22.32 -2.98 15.32
CA THR A 3 21.31 -2.84 16.36
C THR A 3 21.42 -1.44 16.95
N PHE A 4 20.36 -0.64 16.82
CA PHE A 4 20.32 0.71 17.38
C PHE A 4 19.69 0.64 18.78
N ASP A 5 20.50 0.91 19.81
CA ASP A 5 20.02 0.94 21.20
C ASP A 5 19.25 2.24 21.47
N LYS A 6 18.03 2.12 22.01
CA LYS A 6 17.15 3.25 22.33
C LYS A 6 17.80 4.24 23.30
N ASP A 7 18.52 3.72 24.29
CA ASP A 7 19.17 4.53 25.32
C ASP A 7 20.25 5.43 24.70
N LYS A 8 21.08 4.87 23.80
CA LYS A 8 22.11 5.62 23.07
C LYS A 8 21.52 6.71 22.17
N LEU A 9 20.39 6.43 21.52
CA LEU A 9 19.69 7.45 20.72
C LEU A 9 19.17 8.60 21.58
N SER A 10 18.65 8.28 22.78
CA SER A 10 18.15 9.29 23.72
C SER A 10 19.28 10.19 24.24
N GLU A 11 20.45 9.62 24.54
CA GLU A 11 21.64 10.36 24.96
C GLU A 11 22.17 11.27 23.85
N GLN A 12 22.23 10.77 22.62
CA GLN A 12 22.64 11.56 21.46
C GLN A 12 21.69 12.74 21.20
N ILE A 13 20.38 12.56 21.37
CA ILE A 13 19.41 13.66 21.23
C ILE A 13 19.62 14.73 22.31
N LYS A 14 19.96 14.34 23.55
CA LYS A 14 20.28 15.28 24.63
C LYS A 14 21.57 16.06 24.32
N ALA A 15 22.64 15.37 23.91
CA ALA A 15 23.90 16.00 23.54
C ALA A 15 23.74 16.99 22.37
N LEU A 16 22.94 16.66 21.36
CA LEU A 16 22.61 17.57 20.25
C LEU A 16 21.74 18.76 20.67
N GLY A 17 21.10 18.70 21.84
CA GLY A 17 20.35 19.81 22.42
C GLY A 17 21.24 20.91 22.99
N GLU A 18 22.45 20.56 23.44
CA GLU A 18 23.45 21.47 24.02
C GLU A 18 24.27 22.22 22.95
N LEU A 19 24.28 21.70 21.72
CA LEU A 19 24.96 22.31 20.59
C LEU A 19 24.22 23.55 20.05
N PRO A 20 24.94 24.48 19.39
CA PRO A 20 24.32 25.62 18.73
C PRO A 20 23.26 25.19 17.71
N GLN A 21 22.15 25.92 17.64
CA GLN A 21 20.96 25.59 16.85
C GLN A 21 21.12 25.89 15.35
N ILE A 22 22.18 25.36 14.77
CA ILE A 22 22.49 25.42 13.33
C ILE A 22 21.55 24.45 12.60
N LYS A 23 21.24 24.75 11.32
CA LYS A 23 20.30 23.96 10.50
C LYS A 23 20.65 22.46 10.49
N GLU A 24 21.93 22.12 10.42
CA GLU A 24 22.43 20.75 10.39
C GLU A 24 22.15 20.00 11.70
N VAL A 25 22.45 20.62 12.84
CA VAL A 25 22.20 20.07 14.18
C VAL A 25 20.71 19.82 14.39
N ARG A 26 19.88 20.78 13.97
CA ARG A 26 18.42 20.65 14.05
C ARG A 26 17.88 19.52 13.18
N LEU A 27 18.40 19.37 11.96
CA LEU A 27 17.98 18.32 11.03
C LEU A 27 18.41 16.93 11.53
N LEU A 28 19.62 16.82 12.08
CA LEU A 28 20.12 15.59 12.69
C LEU A 28 19.27 15.19 13.91
N ARG A 29 18.97 16.14 14.80
CA ARG A 29 18.10 15.91 15.96
C ARG A 29 16.70 15.42 15.54
N GLN A 30 16.09 16.06 14.55
CA GLN A 30 14.79 15.61 14.02
C GLN A 30 14.84 14.20 13.43
N ARG A 31 15.94 13.86 12.73
CA ARG A 31 16.13 12.51 12.18
C ARG A 31 16.21 11.47 13.29
N LEU A 32 17.00 11.72 14.33
CA LEU A 32 17.14 10.80 15.47
C LEU A 32 15.84 10.65 16.26
N GLN A 33 15.07 11.73 16.43
CA GLN A 33 13.74 11.66 17.05
C GLN A 33 12.78 10.77 16.26
N ARG A 34 12.76 10.87 14.92
CA ARG A 34 11.93 10.01 14.08
C ARG A 34 12.33 8.54 14.16
N GLU A 35 13.62 8.23 14.25
CA GLU A 35 14.07 6.85 14.43
C GLU A 35 13.70 6.31 15.82
N LEU A 36 13.82 7.11 16.87
CA LEU A 36 13.36 6.75 18.22
C LEU A 36 11.85 6.45 18.22
N GLU A 37 11.04 7.29 17.59
CA GLU A 37 9.59 7.09 17.45
C GLU A 37 9.22 5.83 16.67
N ARG A 38 10.01 5.45 15.66
CA ARG A 38 9.80 4.21 14.92
C ARG A 38 10.07 3.00 15.80
N LEU A 39 11.17 3.02 16.53
CA LEU A 39 11.54 1.93 17.44
C LEU A 39 10.55 1.80 18.62
N THR A 40 9.93 2.89 19.08
CA THR A 40 8.86 2.81 20.11
C THR A 40 7.54 2.33 19.54
N LYS A 41 7.13 2.79 18.35
CA LYS A 41 5.89 2.33 17.69
C LYS A 41 5.97 0.86 17.29
N GLN A 42 7.12 0.40 16.82
CA GLN A 42 7.32 -0.99 16.40
C GLN A 42 7.23 -1.99 17.56
N GLU A 43 7.47 -1.56 18.79
CA GLU A 43 7.26 -2.39 19.99
C GLU A 43 5.82 -2.33 20.53
N LEU A 44 5.06 -1.28 20.20
CA LEU A 44 3.72 -1.03 20.74
C LEU A 44 2.58 -1.54 19.85
N GLU A 45 2.83 -1.82 18.57
CA GLU A 45 1.82 -2.42 17.71
C GLU A 45 1.93 -3.95 17.72
N PRO A 46 1.04 -4.69 18.42
CA PRO A 46 0.70 -6.02 17.94
C PRO A 46 0.17 -5.84 16.51
N GLU A 47 0.53 -6.74 15.59
CA GLU A 47 -0.04 -6.81 14.24
C GLU A 47 -1.57 -6.91 14.34
N THR A 48 -2.24 -5.77 14.50
CA THR A 48 -3.68 -5.72 14.40
C THR A 48 -3.94 -5.81 12.91
N THR A 49 -4.25 -7.02 12.46
CA THR A 49 -5.02 -7.22 11.26
C THR A 49 -6.33 -6.47 11.46
N ILE A 50 -6.34 -5.16 11.17
CA ILE A 50 -7.56 -4.38 11.09
C ILE A 50 -8.35 -5.07 10.00
N SER A 51 -9.31 -5.89 10.41
CA SER A 51 -10.38 -6.40 9.56
C SER A 51 -11.14 -5.17 9.11
N LYS A 52 -10.66 -4.55 8.04
CA LYS A 52 -11.32 -3.39 7.44
C LYS A 52 -12.77 -3.81 7.23
N PRO A 53 -13.75 -3.11 7.81
CA PRO A 53 -15.15 -3.43 7.55
C PRO A 53 -15.32 -3.39 6.03
N ASP A 54 -16.01 -4.40 5.48
CA ASP A 54 -16.23 -4.60 4.05
C ASP A 54 -17.15 -3.50 3.48
N THR A 55 -16.61 -2.28 3.49
CA THR A 55 -17.21 -0.98 3.15
C THR A 55 -17.19 -0.74 1.65
N ARG A 56 -16.93 -1.77 0.84
CA ARG A 56 -17.02 -1.64 -0.60
C ARG A 56 -18.49 -1.47 -0.96
N SER A 57 -18.79 -0.36 -1.64
CA SER A 57 -20.13 -0.11 -2.17
C SER A 57 -20.61 -1.29 -3.01
N SER A 58 -21.92 -1.55 -3.00
CA SER A 58 -22.53 -2.64 -3.78
C SER A 58 -22.15 -2.59 -5.26
N LYS A 59 -22.00 -1.38 -5.81
CA LYS A 59 -21.52 -1.12 -7.18
C LYS A 59 -20.09 -1.63 -7.40
N LEU A 60 -19.19 -1.35 -6.46
CA LEU A 60 -17.80 -1.81 -6.54
C LEU A 60 -17.73 -3.35 -6.40
N LYS A 61 -18.56 -3.95 -5.54
CA LYS A 61 -18.67 -5.41 -5.42
C LYS A 61 -19.10 -6.05 -6.74
N LYS A 62 -20.14 -5.52 -7.40
CA LYS A 62 -20.60 -5.99 -8.73
C LYS A 62 -19.51 -5.88 -9.80
N TYR A 63 -18.81 -4.75 -9.85
CA TYR A 63 -17.69 -4.53 -10.76
C TYR A 63 -16.58 -5.58 -10.58
N HIS A 64 -16.15 -5.83 -9.34
CA HIS A 64 -15.13 -6.84 -9.05
C HIS A 64 -15.62 -8.28 -9.29
N ARG A 65 -16.92 -8.55 -9.14
CA ARG A 65 -17.50 -9.86 -9.45
C ARG A 65 -17.44 -10.11 -10.96
N TYR A 66 -17.88 -9.15 -11.76
CA TYR A 66 -17.85 -9.23 -13.22
C TYR A 66 -16.44 -9.49 -13.76
N LEU A 67 -15.45 -8.71 -13.32
CA LEU A 67 -14.05 -8.93 -13.75
C LEU A 67 -13.47 -10.27 -13.27
N ARG A 68 -13.94 -10.80 -12.15
CA ARG A 68 -13.53 -12.14 -11.68
C ARG A 68 -14.08 -13.24 -12.58
N MET A 69 -15.35 -13.14 -13.01
CA MET A 69 -15.92 -14.11 -13.95
C MET A 69 -15.15 -14.16 -15.26
N ILE A 70 -14.77 -12.99 -15.80
CA ILE A 70 -13.93 -12.93 -17.01
C ILE A 70 -12.57 -13.59 -16.76
N ARG A 71 -11.94 -13.33 -15.61
CA ARG A 71 -10.66 -13.96 -15.24
C ARG A 71 -10.75 -15.47 -15.20
N ASP A 72 -11.86 -16.04 -14.75
CA ASP A 72 -12.00 -17.49 -14.66
C ASP A 72 -12.01 -18.16 -16.05
N ASN A 73 -12.31 -17.42 -17.13
CA ASN A 73 -12.15 -17.87 -18.53
C ASN A 73 -10.72 -17.69 -19.07
N PHE A 74 -9.88 -16.88 -18.41
CA PHE A 74 -8.53 -16.52 -18.85
C PHE A 74 -7.50 -16.73 -17.74
N PRO A 75 -7.12 -17.99 -17.45
CA PRO A 75 -6.13 -18.29 -16.40
C PRO A 75 -4.75 -17.67 -16.69
N ASN A 76 -4.45 -17.38 -17.95
CA ASN A 76 -3.19 -16.78 -18.38
C ASN A 76 -3.11 -15.26 -18.14
N LEU A 77 -4.25 -14.59 -17.91
CA LEU A 77 -4.30 -13.14 -17.70
C LEU A 77 -4.34 -12.79 -16.21
N LYS A 78 -3.45 -11.90 -15.80
CA LYS A 78 -3.48 -11.33 -14.44
C LYS A 78 -4.71 -10.43 -14.31
N TYR A 79 -5.29 -10.39 -13.11
CA TYR A 79 -6.47 -9.55 -12.81
C TYR A 79 -6.25 -8.06 -13.16
N SER A 80 -5.02 -7.56 -13.00
CA SER A 80 -4.65 -6.19 -13.39
C SER A 80 -4.72 -5.95 -14.91
N GLN A 81 -4.37 -6.94 -15.73
CA GLN A 81 -4.45 -6.87 -17.19
C GLN A 81 -5.90 -6.84 -17.65
N ILE A 82 -6.75 -7.70 -17.08
CA ILE A 82 -8.20 -7.72 -17.36
C ILE A 82 -8.84 -6.38 -17.00
N ARG A 83 -8.46 -5.80 -15.84
CA ARG A 83 -8.93 -4.47 -15.44
C ARG A 83 -8.50 -3.39 -16.44
N LYS A 84 -7.26 -3.46 -16.95
CA LYS A 84 -6.74 -2.53 -17.96
C LYS A 84 -7.52 -2.67 -19.26
N GLN A 85 -7.68 -3.89 -19.77
CA GLN A 85 -8.46 -4.14 -21.00
C GLN A 85 -9.91 -3.67 -20.84
N PHE A 86 -10.57 -3.92 -19.71
CA PHE A 86 -11.92 -3.39 -19.48
C PHE A 86 -11.98 -1.87 -19.55
N ALA A 87 -10.96 -1.17 -19.04
CA ALA A 87 -10.89 0.28 -19.13
C ALA A 87 -10.65 0.77 -20.57
N GLU A 88 -9.85 0.05 -21.36
CA GLU A 88 -9.63 0.36 -22.78
C GLU A 88 -10.88 0.09 -23.63
N ARG A 89 -11.58 -1.03 -23.41
CA ARG A 89 -12.87 -1.33 -24.04
C ARG A 89 -13.91 -0.25 -23.76
N ARG A 90 -13.98 0.25 -22.53
CA ARG A 90 -14.89 1.36 -22.17
C ARG A 90 -14.60 2.66 -22.91
N LYS A 91 -13.38 2.84 -23.43
CA LYS A 91 -13.00 3.97 -24.28
C LYS A 91 -13.20 3.68 -25.77
N GLY A 92 -13.76 2.52 -26.14
CA GLY A 92 -13.96 2.10 -27.52
C GLY A 92 -12.70 1.60 -28.21
N ARG A 93 -11.66 1.22 -27.45
CA ARG A 93 -10.42 0.66 -28.00
C ARG A 93 -10.49 -0.86 -28.07
N GLU A 94 -9.78 -1.44 -29.03
CA GLU A 94 -9.68 -2.88 -29.19
C GLU A 94 -8.98 -3.52 -27.97
N THR A 95 -9.42 -4.73 -27.64
CA THR A 95 -8.89 -5.52 -26.52
C THR A 95 -8.69 -6.96 -26.91
N ASP A 96 -7.72 -7.62 -26.28
CA ASP A 96 -7.39 -9.02 -26.55
C ASP A 96 -8.51 -9.99 -26.12
N ILE A 97 -9.33 -9.62 -25.13
CA ILE A 97 -10.49 -10.41 -24.71
C ILE A 97 -11.63 -10.25 -25.73
N PRO A 98 -12.19 -11.35 -26.28
CA PRO A 98 -13.31 -11.31 -27.22
C PRO A 98 -14.58 -10.70 -26.63
N ASP A 99 -15.35 -10.01 -27.49
CA ASP A 99 -16.63 -9.39 -27.11
C ASP A 99 -17.68 -10.36 -26.57
N ALA A 100 -17.67 -11.61 -27.03
CA ALA A 100 -18.56 -12.65 -26.50
C ALA A 100 -18.41 -12.81 -24.97
N ILE A 101 -17.17 -12.79 -24.47
CA ILE A 101 -16.89 -12.95 -23.04
C ILE A 101 -17.19 -11.67 -22.25
N TRP A 102 -17.06 -10.50 -22.88
CA TRP A 102 -17.48 -9.24 -22.25
C TRP A 102 -19.01 -9.18 -22.07
N GLN A 103 -19.78 -9.68 -23.03
CA GLN A 103 -21.25 -9.69 -22.93
C GLN A 103 -21.76 -10.81 -22.04
N ASN A 104 -21.16 -11.99 -22.13
CA ASN A 104 -21.50 -13.14 -21.31
C ASN A 104 -20.25 -13.79 -20.69
N PRO A 105 -19.83 -13.34 -19.49
CA PRO A 105 -18.61 -13.84 -18.85
C PRO A 105 -18.79 -15.19 -18.15
N SER A 106 -20.01 -15.71 -18.06
CA SER A 106 -20.27 -17.10 -17.66
C SER A 106 -20.77 -17.84 -18.89
N PRO A 107 -20.18 -18.98 -19.28
CA PRO A 107 -20.85 -19.92 -20.16
C PRO A 107 -22.22 -20.32 -19.60
#